data_AF-A0A643CGQ5-F1
#
_entry.id   AF-A0A643CGQ5-F1
#
_cell.length_a   1.000
_cell.length_b   1.000
_cell.length_c   1.000
_cell.angle_alpha   90.00
_cell.angle_beta   90.00
_cell.angle_gamma   90.00
#
_symmetry.space_group_name_H-M   'P 1'
#
loop_
_entity.id
_entity.type
_entity.pdbx_description
1 polymer ?
#
loop_
_entity_poly.entity_id
_entity_poly.type
_entity_poly.pdbx_seq_one_letter_code
_entity_poly.pdbx_strand_id
1 'polypeptide(L)'
;MSFWSSISFNLAVLMNLLVAFFYPFKGVRGGTLEPHWSGLLWTAMLISLAIVIALPKPHGIRALIASTILRLIFSVGLQPTLFLLGAFNVCNKIIFLMSFVGNCGTFTRGYRAMVLDVEFLYHLLYLLICAMGLFVHEFFYSLLLFDLVYREETLLNVIKSVTRNGRSIILTAVLALILVYLFSIVGYLFFKDDFILEVDRLPNETALPEASESLASEFLYSDVCRVETGENCSSPAPKEGRTSQRYHVSARLPPEA
;
A
#
# COMPACT_ATOMS: atom_id res chain seq x y z
N MET A 1 10.54 -15.20 -23.23
CA MET A 1 10.62 -15.13 -21.75
C MET A 1 11.72 -16.06 -21.28
N SER A 2 12.77 -15.55 -20.60
CA SER A 2 13.77 -16.43 -19.98
C SER A 2 13.12 -17.19 -18.81
N PHE A 3 13.59 -18.42 -18.57
CA PHE A 3 13.12 -19.25 -17.46
C PHE A 3 13.23 -18.51 -16.11
N TRP A 4 14.33 -17.78 -15.90
CA TRP A 4 14.59 -16.96 -14.71
C TRP A 4 13.59 -15.83 -14.50
N SER A 5 13.20 -15.13 -15.57
CA SER A 5 12.16 -14.10 -15.51
C SER A 5 10.81 -14.70 -15.12
N SER A 6 10.50 -15.89 -15.64
CA SER A 6 9.28 -16.61 -15.25
C SER A 6 9.27 -17.00 -13.78
N ILE A 7 10.40 -17.48 -13.24
CA ILE A 7 10.51 -17.83 -11.81
C ILE A 7 10.33 -16.60 -10.93
N SER A 8 11.07 -15.52 -11.20
CA SER A 8 11.02 -14.29 -10.40
C SER A 8 9.62 -13.69 -10.39
N PHE A 9 8.94 -13.70 -11.55
CA PHE A 9 7.55 -13.28 -11.66
C PHE A 9 6.59 -14.13 -10.81
N ASN A 10 6.69 -15.46 -10.90
CA ASN A 10 5.82 -16.36 -10.10
C ASN A 10 6.07 -16.19 -8.59
N LEU A 11 7.33 -15.98 -8.19
CA LEU A 11 7.67 -15.67 -6.79
C LEU A 11 7.06 -14.35 -6.33
N ALA A 12 7.14 -13.30 -7.16
CA ALA A 12 6.54 -12.01 -6.83
C ALA A 12 5.02 -12.11 -6.65
N VAL A 13 4.32 -12.81 -7.54
CA VAL A 13 2.87 -13.05 -7.40
C VAL A 13 2.56 -13.82 -6.11
N LEU A 14 3.32 -14.88 -5.83
CA LEU A 14 3.15 -15.67 -4.61
C LEU A 14 3.36 -14.83 -3.35
N MET A 15 4.44 -14.05 -3.29
CA MET A 15 4.75 -13.16 -2.17
C MET A 15 3.63 -12.15 -1.91
N ASN A 16 3.10 -11.54 -2.97
CA ASN A 16 2.00 -10.60 -2.87
C ASN A 16 0.70 -11.26 -2.40
N LEU A 17 0.42 -12.46 -2.89
CA LEU A 17 -0.74 -13.24 -2.47
C LEU A 17 -0.65 -13.62 -0.98
N LEU A 18 0.55 -13.97 -0.51
CA LEU A 18 0.80 -14.22 0.91
C LEU A 18 0.60 -12.96 1.76
N VAL A 19 1.13 -11.82 1.34
CA VAL A 19 0.91 -10.55 2.05
C VAL A 19 -0.58 -10.20 2.06
N ALA A 20 -1.30 -10.35 0.94
CA ALA A 20 -2.73 -10.04 0.86
C ALA A 20 -3.60 -10.89 1.79
N PHE A 21 -3.32 -12.20 1.92
CA PHE A 21 -4.13 -13.09 2.75
C PHE A 21 -3.84 -13.01 4.25
N PHE A 22 -2.60 -12.70 4.62
CA PHE A 22 -2.16 -12.81 6.01
C PHE A 22 -1.81 -11.46 6.65
N TYR A 23 -2.11 -10.34 5.98
CA TYR A 23 -2.00 -8.99 6.56
C TYR A 23 -3.30 -8.61 7.30
N PRO A 24 -3.24 -7.95 8.47
CA PRO A 24 -2.06 -7.63 9.27
C PRO A 24 -1.53 -8.88 9.97
N PHE A 25 -0.20 -8.96 10.18
CA PHE A 25 0.50 -10.11 10.78
C PHE A 25 0.19 -10.39 12.27
N LYS A 26 -0.96 -9.90 12.76
CA LYS A 26 -1.46 -10.09 14.13
C LYS A 26 -2.03 -11.50 14.26
N GLY A 27 -1.20 -12.45 14.71
CA GLY A 27 -1.69 -13.78 15.11
C GLY A 27 -0.75 -14.96 14.85
N VAL A 28 0.38 -14.77 14.16
CA VAL A 28 1.30 -15.87 13.81
C VAL A 28 2.71 -15.62 14.36
N ARG A 29 2.81 -15.05 15.58
CA ARG A 29 4.10 -14.70 16.19
C ARG A 29 4.53 -15.58 17.35
N GLY A 30 3.86 -16.68 17.62
CA GLY A 30 4.36 -17.63 18.60
C GLY A 30 3.32 -18.65 19.00
N GLY A 31 3.77 -19.89 19.14
CA GLY A 31 2.96 -20.98 19.66
C GLY A 31 2.94 -22.13 18.65
N THR A 32 3.61 -23.22 19.02
CA THR A 32 3.30 -24.60 18.60
C THR A 32 1.97 -24.71 17.88
N LEU A 33 2.02 -24.96 16.57
CA LEU A 33 0.86 -25.45 15.82
C LEU A 33 0.19 -26.54 16.64
N GLU A 34 -1.13 -26.44 16.76
CA GLU A 34 -1.94 -27.50 17.34
C GLU A 34 -1.55 -28.84 16.69
N PRO A 35 -1.25 -29.90 17.47
CA PRO A 35 -0.62 -31.11 16.95
C PRO A 35 -1.34 -31.73 15.76
N HIS A 36 -2.67 -31.58 15.66
CA HIS A 36 -3.46 -32.04 14.52
C HIS A 36 -3.20 -31.26 13.23
N TRP A 37 -3.06 -29.94 13.28
CA TRP A 37 -2.75 -29.13 12.10
C TRP A 37 -1.33 -29.39 11.60
N SER A 38 -0.39 -29.56 12.53
CA SER A 38 0.99 -29.97 12.20
C SER A 38 1.02 -31.37 11.56
N GLY A 39 0.30 -32.34 12.14
CA GLY A 39 0.17 -33.69 11.59
C GLY A 39 -0.47 -33.71 10.19
N LEU A 40 -1.54 -32.94 9.99
CA LEU A 40 -2.22 -32.83 8.70
C LEU A 40 -1.30 -32.22 7.62
N LEU A 41 -0.51 -31.19 7.96
CA LEU A 41 0.48 -30.61 7.06
C LEU A 41 1.60 -31.58 6.71
N TRP A 42 2.02 -32.43 7.66
CA TRP A 42 2.96 -33.52 7.41
C TRP A 42 2.38 -34.55 6.46
N THR A 43 1.15 -35.02 6.68
CA THR A 43 0.50 -35.98 5.79
C THR A 43 0.30 -35.39 4.40
N ALA A 44 -0.13 -34.13 4.30
CA ALA A 44 -0.30 -33.45 3.02
C ALA A 44 1.04 -33.33 2.26
N MET A 45 2.13 -33.01 2.96
CA MET A 45 3.45 -32.93 2.36
C MET A 45 3.94 -34.31 1.87
N LEU A 46 3.79 -35.37 2.68
CA LEU A 46 4.16 -36.74 2.30
C LEU A 46 3.32 -37.28 1.14
N ILE A 47 2.02 -37.01 1.13
CA ILE A 47 1.12 -37.38 0.02
C ILE A 47 1.52 -36.62 -1.25
N SER A 48 1.79 -35.32 -1.15
CA SER A 48 2.24 -34.53 -2.31
C SER A 48 3.58 -35.01 -2.86
N LEU A 49 4.51 -35.43 -1.99
CA LEU A 49 5.79 -36.02 -2.35
C LEU A 49 5.63 -37.37 -3.04
N ALA A 50 4.78 -38.25 -2.51
CA ALA A 50 4.49 -39.55 -3.10
C ALA A 50 3.85 -39.43 -4.50
N ILE A 51 2.93 -38.48 -4.68
CA ILE A 51 2.28 -38.22 -5.99
C ILE A 51 3.29 -37.71 -7.02
N VAL A 52 4.22 -36.83 -6.64
CA VAL A 52 5.27 -36.33 -7.53
C VAL A 52 6.22 -37.43 -7.98
N ILE A 53 6.58 -38.34 -7.07
CA ILE A 53 7.48 -39.47 -7.38
C ILE A 53 6.76 -40.50 -8.27
N ALA A 54 5.48 -40.79 -8.01
CA ALA A 54 4.72 -41.76 -8.78
C ALA A 54 4.33 -41.24 -10.18
N LEU A 55 4.03 -39.95 -10.31
CA LEU A 55 3.61 -39.32 -11.56
C LEU A 55 4.23 -37.91 -11.66
N PRO A 56 5.38 -37.74 -12.33
CA PRO A 56 6.04 -36.44 -12.50
C PRO A 56 5.28 -35.56 -13.51
N LYS A 57 4.07 -35.15 -13.12
CA LYS A 57 3.27 -34.17 -13.84
C LYS A 57 3.65 -32.77 -13.36
N PRO A 58 3.64 -31.75 -14.24
CA PRO A 58 3.98 -30.37 -13.87
C PRO A 58 3.08 -29.80 -12.75
N HIS A 59 1.85 -30.31 -12.62
CA HIS A 59 0.94 -29.97 -11.53
C HIS A 59 1.41 -30.49 -10.16
N GLY A 60 2.08 -31.64 -10.12
CA GLY A 60 2.61 -32.22 -8.88
C GLY A 60 3.74 -31.39 -8.29
N ILE A 61 4.67 -30.93 -9.13
CA ILE A 61 5.80 -30.08 -8.69
C ILE A 61 5.27 -28.76 -8.10
N ARG A 62 4.28 -28.15 -8.75
CA ARG A 62 3.63 -26.92 -8.23
C ARG A 62 2.93 -27.15 -6.90
N ALA A 63 2.23 -28.28 -6.76
CA ALA A 63 1.56 -28.65 -5.51
C ALA A 63 2.56 -28.90 -4.36
N LEU A 64 3.72 -29.51 -4.66
CA LEU A 64 4.78 -29.75 -3.69
C LEU A 64 5.45 -28.44 -3.23
N ILE A 65 5.69 -27.51 -4.15
CA ILE A 65 6.21 -26.18 -3.80
C ILE A 65 5.20 -25.44 -2.92
N ALA A 66 3.92 -25.45 -3.30
CA ALA A 66 2.86 -24.80 -2.53
C ALA A 66 2.70 -25.42 -1.13
N SER A 67 2.70 -26.75 -1.01
CA SER A 67 2.59 -27.44 0.29
C SER A 67 3.80 -27.18 1.18
N THR A 68 5.01 -27.11 0.61
CA THR A 68 6.24 -26.79 1.34
C THR A 68 6.23 -25.35 1.87
N ILE A 69 5.78 -24.39 1.06
CA ILE A 69 5.67 -22.97 1.46
C ILE A 69 4.59 -22.78 2.52
N LEU A 70 3.42 -23.42 2.34
CA LEU A 70 2.35 -23.41 3.34
C LEU A 70 2.86 -23.95 4.69
N ARG A 71 3.62 -25.05 4.65
CA ARG A 71 4.22 -25.63 5.84
C ARG A 71 5.23 -24.70 6.51
N LEU A 72 6.10 -24.04 5.73
CA LEU A 72 7.07 -23.05 6.24
C LEU A 72 6.37 -21.88 6.97
N ILE A 73 5.28 -21.37 6.40
CA ILE A 73 4.48 -20.29 7.00
C ILE A 73 3.93 -20.71 8.37
N PHE A 74 3.37 -21.92 8.45
CA PHE A 74 2.77 -22.41 9.69
C PHE A 74 3.81 -22.82 10.74
N SER A 75 4.98 -23.34 10.34
CA SER A 75 6.00 -23.78 11.29
C SER A 75 6.93 -22.67 11.78
N VAL A 76 7.40 -21.81 10.88
CA VAL A 76 8.42 -20.77 11.18
C VAL A 76 7.77 -19.39 11.36
N GLY A 77 6.55 -19.22 10.84
CA GLY A 77 5.88 -17.94 10.75
C GLY A 77 6.00 -17.31 9.37
N LEU A 78 5.10 -16.39 9.08
CA LEU A 78 5.02 -15.75 7.77
C LEU A 78 6.18 -14.79 7.51
N GLN A 79 6.56 -13.98 8.49
CA GLN A 79 7.61 -12.96 8.34
C GLN A 79 8.98 -13.54 7.92
N PRO A 80 9.53 -14.59 8.57
CA PRO A 80 10.78 -15.21 8.11
C PRO A 80 10.63 -15.93 6.76
N THR A 81 9.44 -16.49 6.48
CA THR A 81 9.17 -17.13 5.18
C THR A 81 9.18 -16.10 4.04
N LEU A 82 8.53 -14.95 4.23
CA LEU A 82 8.55 -13.83 3.29
C LEU A 82 9.98 -13.31 3.09
N PHE A 83 10.77 -13.18 4.17
CA PHE A 83 12.17 -12.78 4.04
C PHE A 83 12.97 -13.77 3.19
N LEU A 84 12.82 -15.07 3.40
CA LEU A 84 13.51 -16.12 2.63
C LEU A 84 13.12 -16.09 1.16
N LEU A 85 11.82 -16.02 0.84
CA LEU A 85 11.33 -15.95 -0.54
C LEU A 85 11.77 -14.65 -1.22
N GLY A 86 11.76 -13.53 -0.50
CA GLY A 86 12.24 -12.23 -0.98
C GLY A 86 13.73 -12.25 -1.32
N ALA A 87 14.56 -12.78 -0.42
CA ALA A 87 15.99 -12.96 -0.66
C ALA A 87 16.25 -13.89 -1.85
N PHE A 88 15.52 -15.01 -1.96
CA PHE A 88 15.62 -15.90 -3.11
C PHE A 88 15.23 -15.20 -4.43
N ASN A 89 14.20 -14.34 -4.40
CA ASN A 89 13.81 -13.55 -5.57
C ASN A 89 14.89 -12.54 -5.99
N VAL A 90 15.51 -11.85 -5.02
CA VAL A 90 16.66 -10.96 -5.26
C VAL A 90 17.82 -11.73 -5.90
N CYS A 91 18.20 -12.88 -5.33
CA CYS A 91 19.27 -13.72 -5.87
C CYS A 91 18.98 -14.16 -7.32
N ASN A 92 17.77 -14.64 -7.59
CA ASN A 92 17.36 -15.02 -8.96
C ASN A 92 17.43 -13.83 -9.92
N LYS A 93 17.02 -12.63 -9.47
CA LYS A 93 17.09 -11.42 -10.30
C LYS A 93 18.51 -10.99 -10.57
N ILE A 94 19.42 -11.10 -9.60
CA ILE A 94 20.85 -10.83 -9.78
C ILE A 94 21.45 -11.79 -10.82
N ILE A 95 21.15 -13.09 -10.73
CA ILE A 95 21.62 -14.08 -11.72
C ILE A 95 21.13 -13.73 -13.12
N PHE A 96 19.83 -13.39 -13.26
CA PHE A 96 19.27 -12.96 -14.53
C PHE A 96 19.93 -11.68 -15.05
N LEU A 97 20.15 -10.69 -14.18
CA LEU A 97 20.80 -9.43 -14.55
C LEU A 97 22.24 -9.68 -15.03
N MET A 98 23.01 -10.50 -14.33
CA MET A 98 24.37 -10.86 -14.74
C MET A 98 24.39 -11.59 -16.08
N SER A 99 23.43 -12.51 -16.30
CA SER A 99 23.27 -13.19 -17.58
C SER A 99 22.89 -12.23 -18.71
N PHE A 100 21.99 -11.27 -18.45
CA PHE A 100 21.59 -10.25 -19.41
C PHE A 100 22.75 -9.33 -19.78
N VAL A 101 23.45 -8.80 -18.78
CA VAL A 101 24.62 -7.92 -18.94
C VAL A 101 25.72 -8.61 -19.73
N GLY A 102 26.00 -9.88 -19.42
CA GLY A 102 26.98 -10.70 -20.14
C GLY A 102 26.59 -10.98 -21.60
N ASN A 103 25.32 -11.30 -21.86
CA ASN A 103 24.84 -11.62 -23.21
C ASN A 103 24.78 -10.38 -24.12
N CYS A 104 24.40 -9.23 -23.58
CA CYS A 104 24.30 -7.98 -24.35
C CYS A 104 25.65 -7.29 -24.56
N GLY A 105 26.76 -7.83 -24.03
CA GLY A 105 28.10 -7.23 -24.15
C GLY A 105 28.21 -5.83 -23.55
N THR A 106 27.26 -5.44 -22.68
CA THR A 106 27.14 -4.07 -22.14
C THR A 106 28.33 -3.65 -21.30
N PHE A 107 29.13 -4.60 -20.82
CA PHE A 107 30.34 -4.34 -20.04
C PHE A 107 31.43 -3.61 -20.84
N THR A 108 31.52 -3.80 -22.16
CA THR A 108 32.55 -3.16 -23.00
C THR A 108 32.19 -1.73 -23.43
N ARG A 109 30.90 -1.36 -23.38
CA ARG A 109 30.37 -0.08 -23.87
C ARG A 109 30.40 1.05 -22.83
N GLY A 110 30.76 0.72 -21.57
CA GLY A 110 30.87 1.66 -20.45
C GLY A 110 29.57 1.90 -19.67
N TYR A 111 29.69 2.28 -18.39
CA TYR A 111 28.56 2.41 -17.45
C TYR A 111 27.52 3.48 -17.86
N ARG A 112 27.94 4.58 -18.49
CA ARG A 112 27.01 5.64 -18.93
C ARG A 112 26.01 5.16 -19.97
N ALA A 113 26.44 4.34 -20.93
CA ALA A 113 25.55 3.78 -21.94
C ALA A 113 24.54 2.80 -21.32
N MET A 114 24.97 2.07 -20.29
CA MET A 114 24.15 1.10 -19.57
C MET A 114 22.99 1.75 -18.80
N VAL A 115 23.24 2.89 -18.13
CA VAL A 115 22.21 3.61 -17.36
C VAL A 115 21.19 4.32 -18.26
N LEU A 116 21.56 4.64 -19.50
CA LEU A 116 20.66 5.24 -20.48
C LEU A 116 19.78 4.20 -21.19
N ASP A 117 20.09 2.91 -21.06
CA ASP A 117 19.29 1.84 -21.64
C ASP A 117 18.05 1.57 -20.78
N VAL A 118 16.87 1.81 -21.35
CA VAL A 118 15.58 1.66 -20.68
C VAL A 118 15.30 0.22 -20.24
N GLU A 119 15.78 -0.77 -20.99
CA GLU A 119 15.55 -2.19 -20.68
C GLU A 119 16.39 -2.62 -19.47
N PHE A 120 17.65 -2.17 -19.41
CA PHE A 120 18.50 -2.39 -18.24
C PHE A 120 17.95 -1.65 -17.01
N LEU A 121 17.55 -0.39 -17.17
CA LEU A 121 17.00 0.43 -16.08
C LEU A 121 15.74 -0.21 -15.49
N TYR A 122 14.88 -0.81 -16.33
CA TYR A 122 13.71 -1.56 -15.88
C TYR A 122 14.11 -2.75 -14.99
N HIS A 123 15.09 -3.55 -15.41
CA HIS A 123 15.58 -4.67 -14.61
C HIS A 123 16.29 -4.25 -13.32
N LEU A 124 17.03 -3.14 -13.35
CA LEU A 124 17.67 -2.53 -12.18
C LEU A 124 16.63 -1.99 -11.19
N LEU A 125 15.61 -1.28 -11.68
CA LEU A 125 14.52 -0.76 -10.85
C LEU A 125 13.76 -1.92 -10.18
N TYR A 126 13.49 -3.00 -10.91
CA TYR A 126 12.88 -4.20 -10.33
C TYR A 126 13.72 -4.77 -9.17
N LEU A 127 15.05 -4.84 -9.35
CA LEU A 127 15.96 -5.28 -8.29
C LEU A 127 15.90 -4.35 -7.07
N LEU A 128 15.87 -3.03 -7.29
CA LEU A 128 15.76 -2.02 -6.24
C LEU A 128 14.45 -2.18 -5.44
N ILE A 129 13.30 -2.31 -6.12
CA ILE A 129 12.01 -2.50 -5.46
C ILE A 129 11.99 -3.81 -4.67
N CYS A 130 12.56 -4.89 -5.22
CA CYS A 130 12.67 -6.15 -4.49
C CYS A 130 13.55 -6.02 -3.23
N ALA A 131 14.63 -5.23 -3.30
CA ALA A 131 15.46 -4.95 -2.13
C ALA A 131 14.71 -4.07 -1.10
N MET A 132 13.97 -3.05 -1.53
CA MET A 132 13.11 -2.25 -0.64
C MET A 132 12.03 -3.11 0.04
N GLY A 133 11.45 -4.08 -0.67
CA GLY A 133 10.52 -5.07 -0.10
C GLY A 133 11.14 -5.95 1.00
N LEU A 134 12.44 -6.19 0.94
CA LEU A 134 13.17 -7.01 1.90
C LEU A 134 13.65 -6.19 3.12
N PHE A 135 14.14 -4.97 2.90
CA PHE A 135 14.80 -4.17 3.93
C PHE A 135 13.92 -3.09 4.56
N VAL A 136 12.92 -2.57 3.84
CA VAL A 136 12.10 -1.43 4.31
C VAL A 136 10.73 -1.91 4.80
N HIS A 137 9.92 -2.48 3.90
CA HIS A 137 8.58 -2.95 4.25
C HIS A 137 8.04 -3.91 3.17
N GLU A 138 7.28 -4.93 3.58
CA GLU A 138 6.64 -5.90 2.68
C GLU A 138 5.66 -5.27 1.68
N PHE A 139 5.15 -4.06 1.92
CA PHE A 139 4.25 -3.38 0.97
C PHE A 139 4.90 -3.05 -0.36
N PHE A 140 6.23 -2.88 -0.40
CA PHE A 140 6.92 -2.66 -1.66
C PHE A 140 6.83 -3.89 -2.58
N TYR A 141 6.51 -5.08 -2.07
CA TYR A 141 6.20 -6.23 -2.92
C TYR A 141 5.00 -5.96 -3.84
N SER A 142 4.03 -5.13 -3.45
CA SER A 142 2.88 -4.80 -4.30
C SER A 142 3.28 -4.07 -5.58
N LEU A 143 4.37 -3.31 -5.56
CA LEU A 143 4.90 -2.68 -6.77
C LEU A 143 5.49 -3.69 -7.76
N LEU A 144 5.94 -4.87 -7.30
CA LEU A 144 6.40 -5.94 -8.18
C LEU A 144 5.25 -6.51 -9.03
N LEU A 145 3.98 -6.35 -8.63
CA LEU A 145 2.84 -6.76 -9.45
C LEU A 145 2.69 -5.94 -10.73
N PHE A 146 3.22 -4.71 -10.80
CA PHE A 146 3.20 -3.96 -12.06
C PHE A 146 4.02 -4.62 -13.16
N ASP A 147 4.96 -5.51 -12.81
CA ASP A 147 5.66 -6.35 -13.79
C ASP A 147 4.70 -7.33 -14.50
N LEU A 148 3.62 -7.80 -13.84
CA LEU A 148 2.55 -8.58 -14.50
C LEU A 148 1.95 -7.77 -15.65
N VAL A 149 1.61 -6.52 -15.36
CA VAL A 149 0.94 -5.62 -16.31
C VAL A 149 1.85 -5.34 -17.49
N TYR A 150 3.15 -5.15 -17.27
CA TYR A 150 4.12 -4.92 -18.34
C TYR A 150 4.43 -6.18 -19.16
N ARG A 151 4.39 -7.35 -18.53
CA ARG A 151 4.70 -8.63 -19.19
C ARG A 151 3.57 -9.12 -20.10
N GLU A 152 2.33 -8.73 -19.79
CA GLU A 152 1.14 -9.22 -20.47
C GLU A 152 0.70 -8.25 -21.58
N GLU A 153 0.72 -8.71 -22.83
CA GLU A 153 0.49 -7.85 -23.99
C GLU A 153 -0.95 -7.33 -24.06
N THR A 154 -1.95 -8.10 -23.60
CA THR A 154 -3.36 -7.66 -23.62
C THR A 154 -3.63 -6.52 -22.63
N LEU A 155 -3.07 -6.56 -21.42
CA LEU A 155 -3.18 -5.52 -20.41
C LEU A 155 -2.43 -4.27 -20.84
N LEU A 156 -1.24 -4.43 -21.43
CA LEU A 156 -0.53 -3.31 -22.05
C LEU A 156 -1.35 -2.67 -23.17
N ASN A 157 -2.06 -3.45 -23.97
CA ASN A 157 -2.92 -2.93 -25.03
C ASN A 157 -4.10 -2.14 -24.45
N VAL A 158 -4.70 -2.61 -23.34
CA VAL A 158 -5.75 -1.87 -22.62
C VAL A 158 -5.20 -0.53 -22.11
N ILE A 159 -4.04 -0.52 -21.47
CA ILE A 159 -3.41 0.72 -20.98
C ILE A 159 -3.07 1.65 -22.15
N LYS A 160 -2.48 1.11 -23.22
CA LYS A 160 -2.17 1.86 -24.45
C LYS A 160 -3.41 2.46 -25.08
N SER A 161 -4.55 1.79 -25.02
CA SER A 161 -5.80 2.33 -25.57
C SER A 161 -6.22 3.64 -24.89
N VAL A 162 -5.97 3.76 -23.58
CA VAL A 162 -6.24 4.99 -22.81
C VAL A 162 -5.11 6.01 -22.99
N THR A 163 -3.85 5.58 -22.93
CA THR A 163 -2.70 6.49 -22.99
C THR A 163 -2.42 7.04 -24.39
N ARG A 164 -2.87 6.37 -25.45
CA ARG A 164 -2.73 6.87 -26.84
C ARG A 164 -3.45 8.20 -27.05
N ASN A 165 -4.60 8.40 -26.41
CA ASN A 165 -5.39 9.64 -26.47
C ASN A 165 -5.20 10.51 -25.22
N GLY A 166 -4.13 10.27 -24.44
CA GLY A 166 -3.91 10.88 -23.13
C GLY A 166 -3.92 12.41 -23.13
N ARG A 167 -3.46 13.05 -24.22
CA ARG A 167 -3.49 14.51 -24.35
C ARG A 167 -4.90 15.09 -24.19
N SER A 168 -5.89 14.47 -24.82
CA SER A 168 -7.28 14.93 -24.74
C SER A 168 -7.88 14.69 -23.36
N ILE A 169 -7.56 13.56 -22.73
CA ILE A 169 -8.01 13.23 -21.38
C ILE A 169 -7.45 14.25 -20.37
N ILE A 170 -6.15 14.54 -20.45
CA ILE A 170 -5.49 15.54 -19.60
C ILE A 170 -6.08 16.93 -19.81
N LEU A 171 -6.33 17.33 -21.06
CA LEU A 171 -6.91 18.65 -21.37
C LEU A 171 -8.31 18.80 -20.77
N THR A 172 -9.15 17.76 -20.87
CA THR A 172 -10.49 17.76 -20.27
C THR A 172 -10.41 17.80 -18.74
N ALA A 173 -9.48 17.07 -18.12
CA ALA A 173 -9.28 17.12 -16.67
C ALA A 173 -8.87 18.52 -16.18
N VAL A 174 -7.96 19.19 -16.92
CA VAL A 174 -7.57 20.58 -16.65
C VAL A 174 -8.74 21.54 -16.82
N LEU A 175 -9.56 21.36 -17.87
CA LEU A 175 -10.77 22.17 -18.05
C LEU A 175 -11.76 21.99 -16.89
N ALA A 176 -12.00 20.76 -16.45
CA ALA A 176 -12.86 20.47 -15.31
C ALA A 176 -12.31 21.10 -14.01
N LEU A 177 -10.99 21.05 -13.79
CA LEU A 177 -10.33 21.70 -12.67
C LEU A 177 -10.54 23.22 -12.68
N ILE A 178 -10.41 23.87 -13.84
CA ILE A 178 -10.66 25.31 -14.00
C ILE A 178 -12.12 25.64 -13.66
N LEU A 179 -13.08 24.86 -14.15
CA LEU A 179 -14.50 25.08 -13.87
C LEU A 179 -14.82 24.95 -12.38
N VAL A 180 -14.31 23.90 -11.73
CA VAL A 180 -14.46 23.71 -10.27
C VAL A 180 -13.82 24.88 -9.52
N TYR A 181 -12.63 25.33 -9.93
CA TYR A 181 -11.95 26.48 -9.31
C TYR A 181 -12.77 27.78 -9.41
N LEU A 182 -13.31 28.09 -10.59
CA LEU A 182 -14.15 29.28 -10.79
C LEU A 182 -15.42 29.20 -9.93
N PHE A 183 -16.07 28.03 -9.90
CA PHE A 183 -17.25 27.82 -9.07
C PHE A 183 -16.92 27.96 -7.57
N SER A 184 -15.77 27.47 -7.13
CA SER A 184 -15.31 27.63 -5.74
C SER A 184 -15.12 29.09 -5.35
N ILE A 185 -14.59 29.96 -6.24
CA ILE A 185 -14.44 31.39 -5.95
C ILE A 185 -15.81 32.06 -5.81
N VAL A 186 -16.73 31.79 -6.73
CA VAL A 186 -18.10 32.34 -6.67
C VAL A 186 -18.82 31.83 -5.42
N GLY A 187 -18.71 30.53 -5.13
CA GLY A 187 -19.25 29.90 -3.93
C GLY A 187 -18.72 30.54 -2.65
N TYR A 188 -17.42 30.79 -2.57
CA TYR A 188 -16.80 31.44 -1.42
C TYR A 188 -17.28 32.89 -1.23
N LEU A 189 -17.41 33.66 -2.31
CA LEU A 189 -17.83 35.06 -2.20
C LEU A 189 -19.29 35.23 -1.78
N PHE A 190 -20.19 34.34 -2.22
CA PHE A 190 -21.63 34.48 -1.98
C PHE A 190 -22.18 33.59 -0.87
N PHE A 191 -21.61 32.40 -0.65
CA PHE A 191 -22.19 31.35 0.20
C PHE A 191 -21.24 30.87 1.29
N LYS A 192 -20.18 31.63 1.62
CA LYS A 192 -19.21 31.24 2.66
C LYS A 192 -19.85 30.84 3.99
N ASP A 193 -20.95 31.50 4.36
CA ASP A 193 -21.59 31.32 5.67
C ASP A 193 -22.59 30.15 5.67
N ASP A 194 -22.99 29.65 4.48
CA ASP A 194 -23.92 28.52 4.30
C ASP A 194 -23.20 27.16 4.15
N PHE A 195 -21.88 27.16 3.91
CA PHE A 195 -21.07 25.94 3.82
C PHE A 195 -20.74 25.36 5.22
N ILE A 196 -21.75 24.82 5.91
CA ILE A 196 -21.56 24.08 7.17
C ILE A 196 -21.38 22.59 6.84
N LEU A 197 -20.14 22.11 6.92
CA LEU A 197 -19.83 20.68 6.80
C LEU A 197 -19.95 20.02 8.18
N GLU A 198 -20.83 19.03 8.31
CA GLU A 198 -20.84 18.17 9.50
C GLU A 198 -19.55 17.34 9.51
N VAL A 199 -18.74 17.49 10.56
CA VAL A 199 -17.48 16.75 10.71
C VAL A 199 -17.61 15.84 11.91
N ASP A 200 -17.53 14.53 11.68
CA ASP A 200 -17.33 13.55 12.74
C ASP A 200 -15.95 13.75 13.33
N ARG A 201 -15.90 14.36 14.53
CA ARG A 201 -14.67 14.46 15.29
C ARG A 201 -14.32 13.10 15.87
N LEU A 202 -13.21 12.54 15.41
CA LEU A 202 -12.62 11.35 16.02
C LEU A 202 -12.36 11.68 17.50
N PRO A 203 -12.75 10.80 18.46
CA PRO A 203 -12.47 11.04 19.87
C PRO A 203 -10.96 11.25 20.06
N ASN A 204 -10.59 12.32 20.76
CA ASN A 204 -9.22 12.59 21.16
C ASN A 204 -8.76 11.49 22.14
N GLU A 205 -8.19 10.41 21.60
CA GLU A 205 -7.41 9.41 22.34
C GLU A 205 -6.04 9.99 22.77
N THR A 206 -6.06 11.18 23.37
CA THR A 206 -4.91 11.79 24.08
C THR A 206 -5.31 12.49 25.38
N ALA A 207 -6.56 12.35 25.86
CA ALA A 207 -6.92 12.75 27.21
C ALA A 207 -6.49 11.69 28.25
N LEU A 208 -5.18 11.44 28.36
CA LEU A 208 -4.54 10.89 29.56
C LEU A 208 -3.06 11.31 29.62
N PRO A 209 -2.57 11.75 30.78
CA PRO A 209 -2.56 13.13 31.27
C PRO A 209 -1.42 14.01 30.71
N GLU A 210 -1.72 15.31 30.55
CA GLU A 210 -0.86 16.49 30.66
C GLU A 210 0.68 16.30 30.58
N ALA A 211 1.29 16.54 29.40
CA ALA A 211 2.69 17.00 29.32
C ALA A 211 3.15 17.47 27.92
N SER A 212 2.50 17.12 26.81
CA SER A 212 3.07 17.33 25.46
C SER A 212 2.31 18.27 24.53
N GLU A 213 1.11 18.73 24.90
CA GLU A 213 0.30 19.64 24.05
C GLU A 213 0.66 21.13 24.18
N SER A 214 1.48 21.52 25.16
CA SER A 214 1.80 22.95 25.36
C SER A 214 2.74 23.53 24.30
N LEU A 215 3.66 22.74 23.73
CA LEU A 215 4.69 23.29 22.83
C LEU A 215 4.24 23.41 21.36
N ALA A 216 3.30 22.59 20.91
CA ALA A 216 2.85 22.62 19.51
C ALA A 216 1.71 23.64 19.28
N SER A 217 0.88 23.87 20.29
CA SER A 217 -0.21 24.85 20.24
C SER A 217 0.29 26.30 20.30
N GLU A 218 1.41 26.55 21.01
CA GLU A 218 2.02 27.88 21.13
C GLU A 218 2.64 28.37 19.81
N PHE A 219 3.16 27.46 18.97
CA PHE A 219 3.74 27.80 17.67
C PHE A 219 2.72 28.08 16.56
N LEU A 220 1.54 27.46 16.59
CA LEU A 220 0.52 27.63 15.54
C LEU A 220 -0.51 28.73 15.83
N TYR A 221 -0.69 29.11 17.10
CA TYR A 221 -1.62 30.18 17.47
C TYR A 221 -0.97 31.58 17.41
N SER A 222 0.36 31.65 17.58
CA SER A 222 1.13 32.90 17.53
C SER A 222 1.11 33.59 16.16
N ASP A 223 1.00 32.83 15.05
CA ASP A 223 1.11 33.38 13.69
C ASP A 223 -0.21 33.92 13.11
N VAL A 224 -1.33 33.82 13.82
CA VAL A 224 -2.66 34.29 13.33
C VAL A 224 -3.05 35.67 13.87
N CYS A 225 -2.26 36.26 14.78
CA CYS A 225 -2.44 37.65 15.22
C CYS A 225 -1.27 38.54 14.80
N ARG A 226 -1.11 38.76 13.50
CA ARG A 226 -0.50 39.99 12.98
C ARG A 226 -1.28 40.45 11.75
N VAL A 227 -2.07 41.51 11.93
CA VAL A 227 -2.07 42.72 11.10
C VAL A 227 -3.15 43.69 11.62
N GLU A 228 -2.64 44.86 12.00
CA GLU A 228 -3.27 46.18 12.10
C GLU A 228 -4.23 46.59 13.24
N THR A 229 -3.69 47.57 13.98
CA THR A 229 -4.37 48.66 14.69
C THR A 229 -4.97 48.30 16.05
N GLY A 230 -4.46 49.00 17.07
CA GLY A 230 -4.59 48.62 18.47
C GLY A 230 -6.02 48.58 19.00
N GLU A 231 -6.26 47.61 19.87
CA GLU A 231 -6.95 47.75 21.15
C GLU A 231 -6.82 46.44 21.95
N ASN A 232 -6.95 46.54 23.26
CA ASN A 232 -6.57 45.58 24.31
C ASN A 232 -7.22 44.19 24.19
N CYS A 233 -6.43 43.12 24.12
CA CYS A 233 -6.92 41.76 24.40
C CYS A 233 -6.99 41.54 25.92
N SER A 234 -8.15 41.78 26.52
CA SER A 234 -8.45 41.35 27.89
C SER A 234 -9.26 40.06 27.86
N SER A 235 -8.73 39.00 28.47
CA SER A 235 -9.41 37.73 28.69
C SER A 235 -10.40 37.82 29.88
N PRO A 236 -11.63 37.27 29.80
CA PRO A 236 -12.42 37.00 30.99
C PRO A 236 -12.18 35.56 31.47
N ALA A 237 -11.84 35.43 32.75
CA ALA A 237 -11.74 34.17 33.48
C ALA A 237 -13.10 33.42 33.56
N PRO A 238 -13.10 32.09 33.75
CA PRO A 238 -14.31 31.27 33.72
C PRO A 238 -15.13 31.44 34.99
N LYS A 239 -16.46 31.58 34.86
CA LYS A 239 -17.40 31.44 35.97
C LYS A 239 -18.16 30.12 35.85
N GLU A 240 -17.78 29.18 36.71
CA GLU A 240 -18.53 27.98 37.02
C GLU A 240 -19.74 28.36 37.89
N GLY A 241 -20.94 27.90 37.50
CA GLY A 241 -22.17 28.29 38.18
C GLY A 241 -23.41 27.58 37.64
N ARG A 242 -23.58 26.31 38.03
CA ARG A 242 -24.84 25.64 38.42
C ARG A 242 -26.14 26.37 38.04
N THR A 243 -27.03 25.74 37.26
CA THR A 243 -28.43 25.40 37.63
C THR A 243 -29.20 24.76 36.45
N SER A 244 -29.89 23.67 36.77
CA SER A 244 -30.96 22.98 36.05
C SER A 244 -31.96 23.88 35.30
N GLN A 245 -32.28 23.56 34.03
CA GLN A 245 -33.68 23.60 33.59
C GLN A 245 -33.95 22.78 32.32
N ARG A 246 -34.76 21.74 32.56
CA ARG A 246 -35.60 20.99 31.63
C ARG A 246 -36.54 21.93 30.85
N TYR A 247 -36.53 21.89 29.52
CA TYR A 247 -37.72 22.17 28.71
C TYR A 247 -37.83 21.24 27.48
N HIS A 248 -38.89 20.44 27.54
CA HIS A 248 -39.58 19.79 26.42
C HIS A 248 -40.03 20.84 25.40
N VAL A 249 -39.90 20.55 24.10
CA VAL A 249 -40.88 21.01 23.10
C VAL A 249 -41.18 19.86 22.13
N SER A 250 -42.43 19.39 22.22
CA SER A 250 -43.04 18.37 21.38
C SER A 250 -43.15 18.81 19.92
N ALA A 251 -42.88 17.88 19.02
CA ALA A 251 -43.27 17.95 17.61
C ALA A 251 -44.81 18.04 17.50
N ARG A 252 -45.30 18.98 16.71
CA ARG A 252 -46.71 19.06 16.29
C ARG A 252 -46.73 18.93 14.76
N LEU A 253 -47.25 17.81 14.26
CA LEU A 253 -47.61 17.62 12.85
C LEU A 253 -48.75 18.58 12.46
N PRO A 254 -48.80 19.09 11.22
CA PRO A 254 -50.01 19.71 10.66
C PRO A 254 -50.99 18.62 10.14
N PRO A 255 -52.31 18.86 10.21
CA PRO A 255 -53.31 17.93 9.68
C PRO A 255 -53.54 18.13 8.19
N GLU A 256 -53.91 17.05 7.51
CA GLU A 256 -54.41 17.03 6.14
C GLU A 256 -55.73 17.81 6.00
N ALA A 257 -55.80 18.69 4.99
CA ALA A 257 -56.96 18.99 4.16
C ALA A 257 -56.51 19.79 2.93
#